data_AF-A0AAJ5ZGM1-F1
#
_entry.id   AF-A0AAJ5ZGM1-F1
#
_cell.length_a   1.000
_cell.length_b   1.000
_cell.length_c   1.000
_cell.angle_alpha   90.00
_cell.angle_beta   90.00
_cell.angle_gamma   90.00
#
_symmetry.space_group_name_H-M   'P 1'
#
loop_
_entity.id
_entity.type
_entity.pdbx_description
1 polymer ?
#
loop_
_entity_poly.entity_id
_entity_poly.type
_entity_poly.pdbx_seq_one_letter_code
_entity_poly.pdbx_strand_id
1 'polypeptide(L)'
;MTTITPELIRIVRDTDVVTARRYGRDMAKKIGFGSADQTRLATAISELTRNVIKYADNGECLIYDESNESCNKIRVVVEDHGPGIPDIETAMADGYTTGGTLGAGLPGTRRLVNEFNISSEPGHTRVEITMEKQVW
;
A
#
# COMPACT_ATOMS: atom_id res chain seq x y z
N MET A 1 18.95 -5.06 -17.83
CA MET A 1 17.96 -4.96 -16.75
C MET A 1 17.08 -3.77 -17.06
N THR A 2 15.81 -3.99 -17.38
CA THR A 2 14.88 -2.89 -17.65
C THR A 2 14.55 -2.21 -16.33
N THR A 3 14.85 -0.93 -16.18
CA THR A 3 14.49 -0.18 -14.96
C THR A 3 12.97 0.03 -14.96
N ILE A 4 12.26 -0.66 -14.06
CA ILE A 4 10.84 -0.47 -13.86
C ILE A 4 10.66 0.87 -13.13
N THR A 5 10.03 1.83 -13.80
CA THR A 5 9.76 3.16 -13.25
C THR A 5 8.39 3.13 -12.56
N PRO A 6 8.29 3.51 -11.28
CA PRO A 6 7.00 3.58 -10.60
C PRO A 6 6.23 4.82 -11.03
N GLU A 7 4.91 4.76 -10.85
CA GLU A 7 4.13 5.97 -10.65
C GLU A 7 4.35 6.48 -9.22
N LEU A 8 4.67 7.76 -9.07
CA LEU A 8 4.81 8.40 -7.77
C LEU A 8 3.63 9.32 -7.50
N ILE A 9 2.95 9.10 -6.38
CA ILE A 9 1.85 9.92 -5.91
C ILE A 9 2.23 10.47 -4.54
N ARG A 10 2.36 11.79 -4.44
CA ARG A 10 2.57 12.48 -3.16
C ARG A 10 1.30 12.43 -2.34
N ILE A 11 1.45 12.15 -1.05
CA ILE A 11 0.36 12.03 -0.08
C ILE A 11 0.49 13.16 0.92
N VAL A 12 -0.34 14.19 0.78
CA VAL A 12 -0.31 15.40 1.64
C VAL A 12 -1.71 15.76 2.16
N ARG A 13 -2.77 15.24 1.52
CA ARG A 13 -4.18 15.47 1.88
C ARG A 13 -5.06 14.30 1.48
N ASP A 14 -6.29 14.25 2.01
CA ASP A 14 -7.26 13.17 1.74
C ASP A 14 -7.56 12.93 0.24
N THR A 15 -7.48 13.96 -0.60
CA THR A 15 -7.71 13.81 -2.05
C THR A 15 -6.59 13.01 -2.72
N ASP A 16 -5.39 12.98 -2.15
CA ASP A 16 -4.26 12.22 -2.65
C ASP A 16 -4.46 10.71 -2.37
N VAL A 17 -5.05 10.36 -1.23
CA VAL A 17 -5.49 8.98 -0.91
C VAL A 17 -6.45 8.46 -1.98
N VAL A 18 -7.41 9.29 -2.40
CA VAL A 18 -8.37 8.94 -3.46
C VAL A 18 -7.68 8.78 -4.80
N THR A 19 -6.65 9.57 -5.07
CA THR A 19 -5.83 9.47 -6.29
C THR A 19 -5.03 8.18 -6.31
N ALA A 20 -4.30 7.88 -5.23
CA ALA A 20 -3.48 6.68 -5.08
C ALA A 20 -4.30 5.39 -5.21
N ARG A 21 -5.43 5.29 -4.50
CA ARG A 21 -6.29 4.10 -4.58
C ARG A 21 -6.86 3.90 -5.98
N ARG A 22 -7.21 4.99 -6.68
CA ARG A 22 -7.78 4.92 -8.04
C ARG A 22 -6.72 4.45 -9.01
N TYR A 23 -5.51 5.01 -8.93
CA TYR A 23 -4.40 4.61 -9.78
C TYR A 23 -4.08 3.12 -9.62
N GLY A 24 -3.90 2.64 -8.39
CA GLY A 24 -3.63 1.22 -8.14
C GLY A 24 -4.73 0.30 -8.67
N ARG A 25 -6.00 0.70 -8.51
CA ARG A 25 -7.15 -0.04 -9.07
C ARG A 25 -7.11 -0.08 -10.61
N ASP A 26 -6.87 1.07 -11.24
CA ASP A 26 -6.87 1.21 -12.69
C ASP A 26 -5.69 0.44 -13.31
N MET A 27 -4.52 0.44 -12.65
CA MET A 27 -3.37 -0.39 -13.02
C MET A 27 -3.68 -1.88 -12.88
N ALA A 28 -4.22 -2.32 -11.75
CA ALA A 28 -4.63 -3.72 -11.55
C ALA A 28 -5.61 -4.19 -12.64
N LYS A 29 -6.59 -3.35 -12.99
CA LYS A 29 -7.51 -3.62 -14.08
C LYS A 29 -6.78 -3.73 -15.43
N LYS A 30 -5.87 -2.81 -15.72
CA LYS A 30 -5.11 -2.75 -16.98
C LYS A 30 -4.30 -4.03 -17.22
N ILE A 31 -3.68 -4.57 -16.19
CA ILE A 31 -2.83 -5.77 -16.28
C ILE A 31 -3.61 -7.08 -16.05
N GLY A 32 -4.93 -7.05 -15.88
CA GLY A 32 -5.75 -8.26 -15.88
C GLY A 32 -6.09 -8.88 -14.51
N PHE A 33 -5.92 -8.14 -13.41
CA PHE A 33 -6.45 -8.57 -12.11
C PHE A 33 -7.98 -8.57 -12.09
N GLY A 34 -8.57 -9.49 -11.32
CA GLY A 34 -10.03 -9.59 -11.17
C GLY A 34 -10.62 -8.45 -10.34
N SER A 35 -11.93 -8.28 -10.35
CA SER A 35 -12.62 -7.22 -9.59
C SER A 35 -12.39 -7.30 -8.06
N ALA A 36 -12.32 -8.52 -7.52
CA ALA A 36 -11.98 -8.76 -6.13
C ALA A 36 -10.55 -8.28 -5.81
N ASP A 37 -9.58 -8.65 -6.65
CA ASP A 37 -8.18 -8.24 -6.51
C ASP A 37 -8.00 -6.73 -6.59
N GLN A 38 -8.65 -6.10 -7.57
CA GLN A 38 -8.70 -4.64 -7.72
C GLN A 38 -9.21 -3.96 -6.44
N THR A 39 -10.25 -4.53 -5.82
CA THR A 39 -10.82 -4.01 -4.57
C THR A 39 -9.87 -4.20 -3.40
N ARG A 40 -9.22 -5.37 -3.29
CA ARG A 40 -8.20 -5.66 -2.26
C ARG A 40 -7.04 -4.68 -2.35
N LEU A 41 -6.45 -4.48 -3.53
CA LEU A 41 -5.35 -3.55 -3.73
C LEU A 41 -5.75 -2.10 -3.40
N ALA A 42 -6.90 -1.64 -3.91
CA ALA A 42 -7.38 -0.28 -3.67
C ALA A 42 -7.64 -0.02 -2.17
N THR A 43 -8.11 -1.05 -1.45
CA THR A 43 -8.33 -0.98 0.00
C THR A 43 -7.00 -0.90 0.74
N ALA A 44 -6.04 -1.78 0.42
CA ALA A 44 -4.70 -1.76 0.99
C ALA A 44 -4.01 -0.40 0.79
N ILE A 45 -4.03 0.15 -0.42
CA ILE A 45 -3.47 1.48 -0.71
C ILE A 45 -4.17 2.57 0.10
N SER A 46 -5.51 2.51 0.24
CA SER A 46 -6.26 3.50 1.01
C SER A 46 -5.89 3.49 2.49
N GLU A 47 -5.70 2.31 3.08
CA GLU A 47 -5.30 2.18 4.48
C GLU A 47 -3.88 2.72 4.71
N LEU A 48 -2.92 2.31 3.87
CA LEU A 48 -1.52 2.75 4.00
C LEU A 48 -1.37 4.26 3.81
N THR A 49 -1.98 4.82 2.76
CA THR A 49 -1.90 6.26 2.50
C THR A 49 -2.69 7.09 3.52
N ARG A 50 -3.75 6.56 4.15
CA ARG A 50 -4.39 7.23 5.31
C ARG A 50 -3.50 7.27 6.53
N ASN A 51 -2.73 6.21 6.78
CA ASN A 51 -1.80 6.20 7.91
C ASN A 51 -0.76 7.32 7.77
N VAL A 52 -0.27 7.58 6.56
CA VAL A 52 0.62 8.72 6.28
C VAL A 52 -0.02 10.05 6.72
N ILE A 53 -1.23 10.34 6.25
CA ILE A 53 -1.95 11.58 6.62
C ILE A 53 -2.17 11.69 8.13
N LYS A 54 -2.42 10.56 8.78
CA LYS A 54 -2.79 10.54 10.20
C LYS A 54 -1.59 10.64 11.15
N TYR A 55 -0.44 10.11 10.77
CA TYR A 55 0.71 9.98 11.68
C TYR A 55 1.94 10.78 11.25
N ALA A 56 2.08 11.16 9.98
CA ALA A 56 3.33 11.67 9.42
C ALA A 56 3.20 12.99 8.64
N ASP A 57 2.00 13.57 8.56
CA ASP A 57 1.61 14.75 7.77
C ASP A 57 1.77 14.61 6.24
N ASN A 58 2.85 14.00 5.77
CA ASN A 58 3.14 13.80 4.35
C ASN A 58 3.98 12.54 4.09
N GLY A 59 3.92 12.06 2.86
CA GLY A 59 4.70 10.92 2.38
C GLY A 59 4.45 10.67 0.90
N GLU A 60 4.87 9.50 0.42
CA GLU A 60 4.81 9.13 -0.99
C GLU A 60 4.27 7.70 -1.16
N CYS A 61 3.54 7.48 -2.25
CA CYS A 61 3.06 6.18 -2.68
C CYS A 61 3.61 5.89 -4.07
N LEU A 62 4.46 4.87 -4.17
CA LEU A 62 5.09 4.40 -5.39
C LEU A 62 4.41 3.11 -5.84
N ILE A 63 3.92 3.06 -7.09
CA ILE A 63 3.20 1.90 -7.64
C ILE A 63 3.96 1.40 -8.87
N TYR A 64 4.41 0.15 -8.81
CA TYR A 64 5.20 -0.51 -9.84
C TYR A 64 4.37 -1.59 -10.54
N ASP A 65 4.39 -1.59 -11.87
CA ASP A 65 4.00 -2.73 -12.68
C ASP A 65 5.24 -3.62 -12.89
N GLU A 66 5.29 -4.73 -12.15
CA GLU A 66 6.36 -5.73 -12.23
C GLU A 66 5.90 -7.00 -12.97
N SER A 67 4.86 -6.87 -13.78
CA SER A 67 4.29 -7.99 -14.53
C SER A 67 5.27 -8.51 -15.58
N ASN A 68 5.20 -9.81 -15.83
CA ASN A 68 5.89 -10.50 -16.90
C ASN A 68 4.93 -11.47 -17.61
N GLU A 69 5.43 -12.24 -18.57
CA GLU A 69 4.61 -13.12 -19.41
C GLU A 69 3.83 -14.19 -18.62
N SER A 70 4.33 -14.62 -17.45
CA SER A 70 3.71 -15.67 -16.64
C SER A 70 3.03 -15.15 -15.38
N CYS A 71 3.23 -13.89 -15.00
CA CYS A 71 2.70 -13.35 -13.75
C CYS A 71 2.38 -11.87 -13.86
N ASN A 72 1.14 -11.50 -13.54
CA ASN A 72 0.77 -10.11 -13.30
C ASN A 72 1.17 -9.75 -11.87
N LYS A 73 1.98 -8.70 -11.70
CA LYS A 73 2.52 -8.30 -10.40
C LYS A 73 2.48 -6.79 -10.23
N ILE A 74 1.89 -6.34 -9.13
CA ILE A 74 1.97 -4.95 -8.67
C ILE A 74 2.69 -4.93 -7.33
N ARG A 75 3.74 -4.12 -7.25
CA ARG A 75 4.38 -3.76 -5.99
C ARG A 75 4.01 -2.33 -5.65
N VAL A 76 3.63 -2.08 -4.40
CA VAL A 76 3.35 -0.74 -3.88
C VAL A 76 4.26 -0.49 -2.70
N VAL A 77 4.90 0.68 -2.69
CA VAL A 77 5.68 1.18 -1.55
C VAL A 77 5.02 2.45 -1.06
N VAL A 78 4.71 2.51 0.22
CA VAL A 78 4.25 3.74 0.89
C VAL A 78 5.29 4.09 1.94
N GLU A 79 5.83 5.29 1.85
CA GLU A 79 6.83 5.78 2.79
C GLU A 79 6.52 7.20 3.26
N ASP A 80 6.88 7.48 4.51
CA ASP A 80 6.67 8.76 5.16
C ASP A 80 7.85 9.13 6.05
N HIS A 81 7.94 10.42 6.38
CA HIS A 81 8.95 10.97 7.29
C HIS A 81 8.36 11.37 8.64
N GLY A 82 7.41 10.57 9.13
CA GLY A 82 6.74 10.78 10.40
C GLY A 82 7.57 10.32 11.61
N PRO A 83 6.98 10.31 12.82
CA PRO A 83 7.68 9.93 14.05
C PRO A 83 8.10 8.45 14.11
N GLY A 84 7.66 7.62 13.15
CA GLY A 84 7.88 6.18 13.16
C GLY A 84 6.87 5.41 14.04
N ILE A 85 7.01 4.09 14.04
CA ILE A 85 6.22 3.14 14.80
C ILE A 85 7.15 2.50 15.85
N PRO A 86 7.01 2.88 17.13
CA PRO A 86 7.93 2.41 18.19
C PRO A 86 7.91 0.90 18.41
N ASP A 87 6.75 0.27 18.25
CA ASP A 87 6.55 -1.16 18.40
C ASP A 87 5.70 -1.68 17.23
N ILE A 88 6.39 -2.23 16.22
CA ILE A 88 5.77 -2.80 15.03
C ILE A 88 4.96 -4.05 15.38
N GLU A 89 5.40 -4.86 16.35
CA GLU A 89 4.69 -6.09 16.72
C GLU A 89 3.30 -5.75 17.27
N THR A 90 3.23 -4.78 18.17
CA THR A 90 1.96 -4.26 18.70
C THR A 90 1.11 -3.64 17.60
N ALA A 91 1.70 -2.86 16.69
CA ALA A 91 0.96 -2.26 15.57
C ALA A 91 0.40 -3.29 14.57
N MET A 92 1.01 -4.48 14.53
CA MET A 92 0.60 -5.61 13.69
C MET A 92 -0.31 -6.62 14.41
N ALA A 93 -0.61 -6.41 15.70
CA ALA A 93 -1.50 -7.27 16.47
C ALA A 93 -2.98 -7.09 16.04
N ASP A 94 -3.71 -8.21 15.98
CA ASP A 94 -5.14 -8.17 15.67
C ASP A 94 -5.94 -7.41 16.73
N GLY A 95 -6.93 -6.63 16.28
CA GLY A 95 -7.73 -5.76 17.16
C GLY A 95 -7.08 -4.42 17.48
N TYR A 96 -5.81 -4.20 17.12
CA TYR A 96 -5.18 -2.89 17.18
C TYR A 96 -5.74 -2.00 16.07
N THR A 97 -6.72 -1.18 16.43
CA THR A 97 -7.27 -0.16 15.54
C THR A 97 -6.67 1.17 15.91
N THR A 98 -5.94 1.79 14.99
CA THR A 98 -5.18 3.01 15.31
C THR A 98 -6.05 4.27 15.28
N GLY A 99 -7.36 4.17 15.05
CA GLY A 99 -8.31 5.16 15.57
C GLY A 99 -9.63 5.30 14.81
N GLY A 100 -10.63 4.56 15.27
CA GLY A 100 -12.06 4.86 15.09
C GLY A 100 -12.64 4.70 13.68
N THR A 101 -11.81 4.50 12.65
CA THR A 101 -12.26 4.21 11.29
C THR A 101 -12.57 2.73 11.10
N LEU A 102 -13.55 2.41 10.25
CA LEU A 102 -13.92 1.04 9.81
C LEU A 102 -12.79 0.30 9.05
N GLY A 103 -11.61 0.91 8.93
CA GLY A 103 -10.44 0.36 8.26
C GLY A 103 -9.83 -0.79 9.06
N ALA A 104 -9.29 -1.78 8.35
CA ALA A 104 -8.74 -2.99 8.95
C ALA A 104 -7.30 -2.79 9.49
N GLY A 105 -6.71 -1.60 9.30
CA GLY A 105 -5.38 -1.26 9.78
C GLY A 105 -4.26 -2.03 9.07
N LEU A 106 -3.05 -1.97 9.62
CA LEU A 106 -1.90 -2.73 9.10
C LEU A 106 -2.14 -4.26 9.09
N PRO A 107 -2.73 -4.88 10.15
CA PRO A 107 -3.02 -6.33 10.13
C PRO A 107 -4.00 -6.70 9.03
N GLY A 108 -5.03 -5.87 8.84
CA GLY A 108 -5.99 -6.01 7.76
C GLY A 108 -5.37 -5.89 6.39
N THR A 109 -4.52 -4.88 6.20
CA THR A 109 -3.78 -4.66 4.95
C THR A 109 -2.95 -5.88 4.58
N ARG A 110 -2.22 -6.46 5.54
CA ARG A 110 -1.44 -7.69 5.34
C ARG A 110 -2.28 -8.87 4.84
N ARG A 111 -3.56 -8.99 5.25
CA ARG A 111 -4.46 -10.05 4.78
C ARG A 111 -4.98 -9.86 3.35
N LEU A 112 -4.90 -8.64 2.82
CA LEU A 112 -5.43 -8.32 1.49
C LEU A 112 -4.45 -8.64 0.36
N VAL A 113 -3.17 -8.81 0.69
CA VAL A 113 -2.04 -8.84 -0.27
C VAL A 113 -1.28 -10.16 -0.17
N ASN A 114 -0.45 -10.44 -1.17
CA ASN A 114 0.38 -11.66 -1.20
C ASN A 114 1.61 -11.50 -0.30
N GLU A 115 2.28 -10.35 -0.37
CA GLU A 115 3.44 -10.02 0.45
C GLU A 115 3.21 -8.69 1.16
N PHE A 116 3.71 -8.59 2.38
CA PHE A 116 3.64 -7.39 3.22
C PHE A 116 4.93 -7.28 4.02
N ASN A 117 5.66 -6.18 3.84
CA ASN A 117 6.86 -5.86 4.59
C ASN A 117 6.71 -4.46 5.19
N ILE A 118 7.15 -4.31 6.43
CA ILE A 118 7.15 -3.03 7.13
C ILE A 118 8.48 -2.82 7.83
N SER A 119 9.02 -1.62 7.70
CA SER A 119 10.18 -1.14 8.44
C SER A 119 9.87 0.26 8.95
N SER A 120 10.21 0.54 10.19
CA SER A 120 10.00 1.85 10.78
C SER A 120 11.09 2.17 11.79
N GLU A 121 11.54 3.41 11.75
CA GLU A 121 12.49 4.01 12.67
C GLU A 121 12.08 5.47 12.94
N PRO A 122 12.59 6.11 14.00
CA PRO A 122 12.28 7.52 14.23
C PRO A 122 12.59 8.39 13.01
N GLY A 123 11.58 9.09 12.50
CA GLY A 123 11.70 9.95 11.32
C GLY A 123 11.41 9.25 9.99
N HIS A 124 11.05 7.96 9.98
CA HIS A 124 10.76 7.23 8.75
C HIS A 124 9.93 5.95 8.95
N THR A 125 8.87 5.79 8.15
CA THR A 125 8.16 4.51 8.02
C THR A 125 8.05 4.13 6.56
N ARG A 126 8.28 2.85 6.25
CA ARG A 126 8.15 2.29 4.91
C ARG A 126 7.37 0.99 4.97
N VAL A 127 6.28 0.92 4.20
CA VAL A 127 5.46 -0.28 4.01
C VAL A 127 5.49 -0.67 2.54
N GLU A 128 5.80 -1.93 2.28
CA GLU A 128 5.83 -2.50 0.94
C GLU A 128 4.83 -3.66 0.86
N ILE A 129 3.97 -3.63 -0.16
CA ILE A 129 2.99 -4.68 -0.42
C ILE A 129 3.09 -5.17 -1.87
N THR A 130 2.83 -6.47 -2.06
CA THR A 130 2.80 -7.09 -3.38
C THR A 130 1.44 -7.75 -3.61
N MET A 131 0.85 -7.51 -4.78
CA MET A 131 -0.21 -8.36 -5.34
C MET A 131 0.29 -9.07 -6.58
N GLU A 132 0.09 -10.38 -6.64
CA GLU A 132 0.51 -11.19 -7.79
C GLU A 132 -0.53 -12.23 -8.19
N LYS A 133 -0.57 -12.53 -9.49
CA LYS A 133 -1.46 -13.53 -10.06
C LYS A 133 -0.80 -14.19 -11.27
N GLN A 134 -0.69 -15.51 -11.22
CA GLN A 134 -0.20 -16.32 -12.33
C GLN A 134 -1.13 -16.21 -13.54
N VAL A 135 -0.53 -16.10 -14.72
CA VAL A 135 -1.19 -16.11 -16.02
C VAL A 135 -1.07 -17.53 -16.58
N TRP A 136 -2.20 -18.16 -16.89
CA TRP A 136 -2.28 -19.52 -17.44
C TRP A 136 -2.81 -19.47 -18.86
#